data_AF-A0A1Z4KWA8-F1
#
_entry.id   AF-A0A1Z4KWA8-F1
#
_cell.length_a   1.000
_cell.length_b   1.000
_cell.length_c   1.000
_cell.angle_alpha   90.00
_cell.angle_beta   90.00
_cell.angle_gamma   90.00
#
_symmetry.space_group_name_H-M   'P 1'
#
loop_
_entity.id
_entity.type
_entity.pdbx_description
1 polymer ?
#
loop_
_entity_poly.entity_id
_entity_poly.type
_entity_poly.pdbx_seq_one_letter_code
_entity_poly.pdbx_strand_id
1 'polypeptide(L)'
;MATHNPKFHRVEKDGTIILQSKHLGEIVEVHLNKEKRRFYGIKQDGTFIEHDRDCGSDFAQPVMLYKIYYSFETDSWGVGYRLKHSNENKWSDGFTTAREAWLYREALIANSVAEK
;
A
#
# COMPACT_ATOMS: atom_id res chain seq x y z
N MET A 1 10.61 -21.00 8.02
CA MET A 1 9.22 -20.60 7.72
C MET A 1 9.19 -19.09 7.58
N ALA A 2 8.81 -18.56 6.42
CA ALA A 2 8.73 -17.12 6.21
C ALA A 2 7.58 -16.58 7.07
N THR A 3 7.93 -15.88 8.15
CA THR A 3 6.99 -15.10 8.94
C THR A 3 6.36 -14.06 8.01
N HIS A 4 5.12 -14.32 7.58
CA HIS A 4 4.20 -13.31 7.07
C HIS A 4 3.83 -12.39 8.24
N ASN A 5 4.82 -11.66 8.75
CA ASN A 5 4.67 -10.80 9.92
C ASN A 5 3.86 -9.55 9.55
N PRO A 6 3.19 -8.94 10.53
CA PRO A 6 2.18 -7.96 10.23
C PRO A 6 2.86 -6.65 9.84
N LYS A 7 2.65 -6.20 8.60
CA LYS A 7 3.09 -4.87 8.15
C LYS A 7 2.07 -3.87 8.69
N PHE A 8 2.37 -3.31 9.86
CA PHE A 8 1.54 -2.32 10.51
C PHE A 8 1.67 -0.97 9.80
N HIS A 9 0.58 -0.23 9.75
CA HIS A 9 0.61 1.21 9.53
C HIS A 9 0.14 1.87 10.84
N ARG A 10 0.67 3.05 11.15
CA ARG A 10 0.16 3.89 12.24
C ARG A 10 -0.28 5.24 11.68
N VAL A 11 -1.28 5.83 12.30
CA VAL A 11 -1.72 7.19 12.00
C VAL A 11 -1.28 8.06 13.17
N GLU A 12 -0.48 9.09 12.89
CA GLU A 12 -0.04 10.09 13.85
C GLU A 12 -1.16 11.06 14.21
N LYS A 13 -0.97 11.85 15.27
CA LYS A 13 -2.01 12.79 15.79
C LYS A 13 -2.46 13.85 14.78
N ASP A 14 -1.61 14.18 13.81
CA ASP A 14 -1.86 15.13 12.73
C ASP A 14 -2.54 14.47 11.50
N GLY A 15 -2.84 13.17 11.56
CA GLY A 15 -3.41 12.41 10.46
C GLY A 15 -2.37 11.87 9.47
N THR A 16 -1.07 12.02 9.75
CA THR A 16 0.00 11.44 8.92
C THR A 16 0.00 9.92 9.05
N ILE A 17 0.04 9.21 7.91
CA ILE A 17 0.07 7.75 7.88
C ILE A 17 1.52 7.30 7.69
N ILE A 18 2.01 6.49 8.62
CA ILE A 18 3.33 5.88 8.56
C ILE A 18 3.17 4.41 8.22
N LEU A 19 3.68 4.02 7.06
CA LEU A 19 3.70 2.65 6.57
C LEU A 19 5.00 1.98 7.00
N GLN A 20 4.91 0.80 7.61
CA GLN A 20 6.08 -0.01 7.91
C GLN A 20 6.34 -1.01 6.79
N SER A 21 7.37 -0.74 5.99
CA SER A 21 7.88 -1.65 4.96
C SER A 21 9.07 -2.44 5.50
N LYS A 22 9.11 -3.74 5.21
CA LYS A 22 10.28 -4.60 5.50
C LYS A 22 11.52 -4.16 4.69
N HIS A 23 11.30 -3.60 3.49
CA HIS A 23 12.37 -3.25 2.55
C HIS A 23 12.74 -1.77 2.62
N LEU A 24 11.75 -0.90 2.84
CA LEU A 24 11.93 0.57 2.85
C LEU A 24 11.96 1.17 4.27
N GLY A 25 11.66 0.38 5.30
CA GLY A 25 11.52 0.87 6.68
C GLY A 25 10.20 1.62 6.90
N GLU A 26 10.19 2.52 7.89
CA GLU A 26 9.06 3.43 8.12
C GLU A 26 9.06 4.56 7.07
N ILE A 27 7.98 4.70 6.32
CA ILE A 27 7.82 5.70 5.25
C ILE A 27 6.44 6.34 5.32
N VAL A 28 6.34 7.62 4.99
CA VAL A 28 5.07 8.38 4.96
C VAL A 28 4.43 8.40 3.58
N GLU A 29 5.24 8.25 2.52
CA GLU A 29 4.76 8.16 1.15
C GLU A 29 5.49 7.06 0.39
N VAL A 30 4.76 6.38 -0.49
CA VAL A 30 5.29 5.41 -1.45
C VAL A 30 5.06 5.97 -2.85
N HIS A 31 6.11 5.88 -3.66
CA HIS A 31 6.12 6.35 -5.04
C HIS A 31 6.74 5.28 -5.94
N LEU A 32 6.61 5.47 -7.26
CA LEU A 32 7.19 4.59 -8.26
C LEU A 32 8.11 5.38 -9.19
N ASN A 33 9.33 4.89 -9.36
CA ASN A 33 10.17 5.28 -10.48
C ASN A 33 9.76 4.44 -11.71
N LYS A 34 9.08 5.07 -12.67
CA LYS A 34 8.51 4.37 -13.84
C LYS A 34 9.58 3.80 -14.77
N GLU A 35 10.70 4.52 -14.96
CA GLU A 35 11.81 4.08 -15.82
C GLU A 35 12.49 2.83 -15.27
N LYS A 36 12.77 2.83 -13.96
CA LYS A 36 13.38 1.69 -13.26
C LYS A 36 12.36 0.59 -12.93
N ARG A 37 11.07 0.90 -12.99
CA ARG A 37 9.95 0.07 -12.50
C ARG A 37 10.14 -0.36 -11.03
N ARG A 38 10.56 0.59 -10.19
CA ARG A 38 10.90 0.34 -8.76
C ARG A 38 10.12 1.26 -7.84
N PHE A 39 9.73 0.73 -6.69
CA PHE A 39 9.15 1.54 -5.63
C PHE A 39 10.24 2.25 -4.84
N TYR A 40 9.90 3.44 -4.35
CA TYR A 40 10.69 4.15 -3.36
C TYR A 40 9.76 4.76 -2.32
N GLY A 41 10.32 5.02 -1.14
CA GLY A 41 9.62 5.62 -0.02
C GLY A 41 10.25 6.95 0.37
N ILE A 42 9.41 7.83 0.92
CA ILE A 42 9.83 9.08 1.53
C ILE A 42 9.52 8.99 3.02
N LYS A 43 10.50 9.29 3.85
CA LYS A 43 10.37 9.39 5.32
C LYS A 43 9.79 10.74 5.74
N GLN A 44 9.36 10.84 7.00
CA GLN A 44 8.83 12.09 7.56
C GLN A 44 9.83 13.26 7.51
N ASP A 45 11.13 12.97 7.60
CA ASP A 45 12.22 13.95 7.48
C ASP A 45 12.58 14.28 6.02
N GLY A 46 11.84 13.76 5.04
CA GLY A 46 12.10 13.93 3.61
C GLY A 46 13.16 12.98 3.05
N THR A 47 13.76 12.11 3.87
CA THR A 47 14.76 11.15 3.40
C THR A 47 14.15 10.19 2.39
N PHE A 48 14.79 10.10 1.23
CA PHE A 48 14.49 9.15 0.17
C PHE A 48 15.09 7.77 0.48
N ILE A 49 14.30 6.72 0.29
CA ILE A 49 14.76 5.33 0.40
C ILE A 49 14.26 4.55 -0.82
N GLU A 50 15.18 3.94 -1.54
CA GLU A 50 14.92 3.04 -2.67
C GLU A 50 15.78 1.79 -2.48
N HIS A 51 15.21 0.61 -2.76
CA HIS A 51 15.94 -0.65 -2.69
C HIS A 51 15.93 -1.35 -4.05
N ASP A 52 17.11 -1.78 -4.53
CA ASP A 52 17.27 -2.41 -5.86
C ASP A 52 16.48 -3.70 -6.08
N ARG A 53 15.92 -4.26 -5.01
CA ARG A 53 15.17 -5.52 -5.00
C ARG A 53 13.66 -5.32 -4.80
N ASP A 54 13.19 -4.07 -4.69
CA ASP A 54 11.76 -3.75 -4.63
C ASP A 54 11.15 -3.76 -6.03
N CYS A 55 11.07 -4.97 -6.57
CA CYS A 55 10.45 -5.28 -7.85
C CYS A 55 8.98 -5.62 -7.59
N GLY A 56 8.12 -4.62 -7.39
CA GLY A 56 6.68 -4.84 -7.54
C GLY A 56 6.03 -5.83 -6.56
N SER A 57 6.57 -6.04 -5.36
CA SER A 57 6.02 -7.02 -4.42
C SER A 57 4.73 -6.52 -3.79
N ASP A 58 3.70 -7.35 -3.89
CA ASP A 58 2.39 -7.18 -3.28
C ASP A 58 2.54 -6.77 -1.81
N PHE A 59 2.05 -5.57 -1.48
CA PHE A 59 1.89 -5.12 -0.11
C PHE A 59 0.73 -5.89 0.53
N ALA A 60 0.88 -7.20 0.70
CA ALA A 60 -0.05 -8.01 1.46
C ALA A 60 0.03 -7.59 2.93
N GLN A 61 -1.04 -6.98 3.42
CA GLN A 61 -1.25 -6.60 4.81
C GLN A 61 -2.16 -7.62 5.53
N PRO A 62 -2.15 -7.68 6.87
CA PRO A 62 -2.41 -8.93 7.61
C PRO A 62 -3.81 -9.09 8.19
N VAL A 63 -4.76 -8.19 7.94
CA VAL A 63 -6.08 -8.25 8.61
C VAL A 63 -7.25 -8.18 7.62
N MET A 64 -6.99 -7.61 6.44
CA MET A 64 -7.79 -7.72 5.22
C MET A 64 -6.84 -8.18 4.11
N LEU A 65 -7.24 -9.13 3.25
CA LEU A 65 -6.44 -9.48 2.07
C LEU A 65 -6.61 -8.39 1.04
N TYR A 66 -5.86 -7.31 1.22
CA TYR A 66 -5.79 -6.22 0.27
C TYR A 66 -4.36 -5.99 -0.18
N LYS A 67 -4.25 -5.39 -1.35
CA LYS A 67 -3.01 -5.09 -2.02
C LYS A 67 -3.16 -3.70 -2.63
N ILE A 68 -2.33 -2.78 -2.16
CA ILE A 68 -2.05 -1.56 -2.93
C ILE A 68 -1.02 -1.95 -3.99
N TYR A 69 -1.27 -1.59 -5.24
CA TYR A 69 -0.37 -1.89 -6.35
C TYR A 69 -0.32 -0.75 -7.34
N TYR A 70 0.67 -0.82 -8.23
CA TYR A 70 0.76 0.04 -9.40
C TYR A 70 0.50 -0.78 -10.65
N SER A 71 -0.45 -0.33 -11.47
CA SER A 71 -0.70 -0.87 -12.79
C SER A 71 0.12 -0.08 -13.82
N PHE A 72 1.09 -0.74 -14.42
CA PHE A 72 1.85 -0.16 -15.54
C PHE A 72 1.01 -0.05 -16.81
N GLU A 73 -0.03 -0.87 -16.95
CA GLU A 73 -0.90 -0.88 -18.13
C GLU A 73 -1.84 0.33 -18.15
N THR A 74 -2.40 0.67 -16.98
CA THR A 74 -3.32 1.80 -16.83
C THR A 74 -2.65 3.05 -16.27
N ASP A 75 -1.32 3.01 -16.10
CA ASP A 75 -0.48 4.06 -15.53
C ASP A 75 -1.05 4.68 -14.24
N SER A 76 -1.53 3.83 -13.33
CA SER A 76 -2.23 4.27 -12.13
C SER A 76 -1.98 3.36 -10.93
N TRP A 77 -2.23 3.90 -9.74
CA TRP A 77 -2.30 3.11 -8.51
C TRP A 77 -3.67 2.44 -8.40
N GLY A 78 -3.68 1.31 -7.69
CA GLY A 78 -4.87 0.49 -7.50
C GLY A 78 -4.95 -0.14 -6.11
N VAL A 79 -6.17 -0.52 -5.74
CA VAL A 79 -6.52 -1.30 -4.56
C VAL A 79 -7.20 -2.58 -5.00
N GLY A 80 -6.56 -3.71 -4.73
CA GLY A 80 -7.21 -5.01 -4.75
C GLY A 80 -7.62 -5.37 -3.33
N TYR A 81 -8.84 -5.88 -3.13
CA TYR A 81 -9.26 -6.40 -1.83
C TYR A 81 -10.19 -7.60 -1.96
N ARG A 82 -10.13 -8.48 -0.97
CA ARG A 82 -11.04 -9.62 -0.81
C ARG A 82 -11.67 -9.59 0.57
N LEU A 83 -13.00 -9.74 0.63
CA LEU A 83 -13.71 -9.88 1.89
C LEU A 83 -13.46 -11.28 2.47
N LYS A 84 -13.30 -11.38 3.79
CA LYS A 84 -12.93 -12.62 4.50
C LYS A 84 -13.85 -13.81 4.18
N HIS A 85 -15.13 -13.53 3.91
CA HIS A 85 -16.16 -14.52 3.61
C HIS A 85 -16.56 -14.58 2.12
N SER A 86 -15.82 -13.89 1.25
CA SER A 86 -16.05 -13.91 -0.19
C SER A 86 -14.82 -14.42 -0.92
N ASN A 87 -15.03 -15.24 -1.95
CA ASN A 87 -13.98 -15.59 -2.90
C ASN A 87 -13.82 -14.54 -4.01
N GLU A 88 -14.67 -13.50 -4.01
CA GLU A 88 -14.63 -12.42 -4.98
C GLU A 88 -13.50 -11.44 -4.64
N ASN A 89 -12.57 -11.29 -5.59
CA ASN A 89 -11.57 -10.24 -5.55
C ASN A 89 -12.13 -8.99 -6.23
N LYS A 90 -12.14 -7.87 -5.51
CA LYS A 90 -12.52 -6.56 -6.04
C LYS A 90 -11.25 -5.76 -6.31
N TRP A 91 -11.26 -5.05 -7.43
CA TRP A 91 -10.14 -4.24 -7.89
C TRP A 91 -10.67 -2.84 -8.23
N SER A 92 -9.93 -1.82 -7.82
CA SER A 92 -10.18 -0.44 -8.21
C SER A 92 -8.85 0.18 -8.60
N ASP A 93 -8.75 0.64 -9.84
CA ASP A 93 -7.60 1.35 -10.39
C ASP A 93 -7.93 2.83 -10.61
N GLY A 94 -6.97 3.60 -11.14
CA GLY A 94 -7.17 5.00 -11.52
C GLY A 94 -6.77 6.01 -10.45
N PHE A 95 -6.15 5.57 -9.36
CA PHE A 95 -5.63 6.48 -8.34
C PHE A 95 -4.32 7.12 -8.82
N THR A 96 -4.16 8.42 -8.58
CA THR A 96 -2.97 9.18 -8.98
C THR A 96 -1.78 8.81 -8.09
N THR A 97 -2.05 8.52 -6.82
CA THR A 97 -1.01 8.22 -5.83
C THR A 97 -1.31 6.95 -5.02
N ALA A 98 -0.26 6.34 -4.47
CA ALA A 98 -0.40 5.23 -3.53
C ALA A 98 -1.22 5.63 -2.29
N ARG A 99 -1.10 6.91 -1.88
CA ARG A 99 -1.84 7.48 -0.75
C ARG A 99 -3.34 7.55 -1.04
N GLU A 100 -3.74 7.97 -2.24
CA GLU A 100 -5.16 7.98 -2.65
C GLU A 100 -5.75 6.56 -2.64
N ALA A 101 -5.05 5.59 -3.22
CA ALA A 101 -5.44 4.19 -3.17
C ALA A 101 -5.57 3.70 -1.71
N TRP A 102 -4.63 4.07 -0.84
CA TRP A 102 -4.71 3.71 0.57
C TRP A 102 -5.87 4.40 1.32
N LEU A 103 -6.11 5.68 1.09
CA LEU A 103 -7.24 6.40 1.67
C LEU A 103 -8.58 5.83 1.22
N TYR A 104 -8.67 5.35 -0.01
CA TYR A 104 -9.83 4.60 -0.48
C TYR A 104 -10.03 3.32 0.34
N ARG A 105 -8.96 2.58 0.68
CA ARG A 105 -9.03 1.45 1.62
C ARG A 105 -9.56 1.85 3.00
N GLU A 106 -9.09 2.95 3.58
CA GLU A 106 -9.63 3.43 4.86
C GLU A 106 -11.12 3.78 4.77
N ALA A 107 -11.53 4.42 3.67
CA ALA A 107 -12.93 4.77 3.45
C ALA A 107 -13.82 3.52 3.34
N LEU A 108 -13.34 2.45 2.69
CA LEU A 108 -14.06 1.17 2.63
C LEU A 108 -14.27 0.57 4.02
N ILE A 109 -13.26 0.67 4.90
CA ILE A 109 -13.34 0.14 6.27
C ILE A 109 -14.22 1.01 7.16
N ALA A 110 -14.08 2.33 7.08
CA ALA A 110 -14.90 3.26 7.85
C ALA A 110 -16.40 3.09 7.53
N ASN A 111 -16.73 2.76 6.28
CA ASN A 111 -18.10 2.50 5.85
C ASN A 111 -18.56 1.05 6.07
N SER A 112 -17.80 0.21 6.78
CA SER A 112 -18.12 -1.22 7.00
C SER A 112 -18.34 -2.02 5.72
N VAL A 113 -17.85 -1.51 4.58
CA VAL A 113 -17.82 -2.23 3.29
C VAL A 113 -16.70 -3.27 3.31
N ALA A 114 -15.67 -3.01 4.10
CA ALA A 114 -14.56 -3.91 4.33
C ALA A 114 -14.26 -4.04 5.83
N GLU A 115 -13.77 -5.22 6.25
CA GLU A 115 -13.39 -5.49 7.64
C GLU A 115 -12.00 -4.91 7.97
N LYS A 116 -11.85 -4.42 9.21
CA LYS A 116 -10.59 -3.83 9.71
C LYS A 116 -9.55 -4.90 10.05
#